data_AF-A0A1I2HTP6-F1
#
_entry.id   AF-A0A1I2HTP6-F1
#
_cell.length_a   1.000
_cell.length_b   1.000
_cell.length_c   1.000
_cell.angle_alpha   90.00
_cell.angle_beta   90.00
_cell.angle_gamma   90.00
#
_symmetry.space_group_name_H-M   'P 1'
#
loop_
_entity.id
_entity.type
_entity.pdbx_description
1 polymer ?
#
loop_
_entity_poly.entity_id
_entity_poly.type
_entity_poly.pdbx_seq_one_letter_code
_entity_poly.pdbx_strand_id
1 'polypeptide(L)' 'MAMKTWNVRVHLKTGSMHLGQVGEESEEFARSAALSKFGIPEDEDTDPNRRGIRADDDFDVSPA' A
#
# COMPACT_ATOMS: atom_id res chain seq x y z
N MET A 1 -7.76 16.37 15.38
CA MET A 1 -7.51 15.04 14.79
C MET A 1 -6.01 14.91 14.60
N ALA A 2 -5.37 13.90 15.16
CA ALA A 2 -3.92 13.72 15.05
C ALA A 2 -3.63 12.83 13.85
N MET A 3 -3.03 13.39 12.80
CA MET A 3 -2.55 12.61 11.66
C MET A 3 -1.40 11.73 12.15
N LYS A 4 -1.52 10.42 11.99
CA LYS A 4 -0.44 9.46 12.25
C LYS A 4 0.21 9.07 10.94
N THR A 5 1.52 8.87 10.98
CA THR A 5 2.24 8.33 9.84
C THR A 5 2.12 6.81 9.88
N TRP A 6 1.75 6.22 8.75
CA TRP A 6 1.59 4.78 8.58
C TRP A 6 2.51 4.30 7.46
N ASN A 7 3.38 3.35 7.79
CA ASN A 7 4.19 2.60 6.85
C ASN A 7 3.31 1.65 6.03
N VAL A 8 3.45 1.71 4.71
CA VAL A 8 2.75 0.84 3.77
C VAL A 8 3.71 -0.24 3.28
N ARG A 9 3.38 -1.51 3.54
CA ARG A 9 4.15 -2.66 3.08
C ARG A 9 3.25 -3.62 2.31
N VAL A 10 3.67 -3.97 1.11
CA VAL A 10 3.00 -5.00 0.29
C VAL A 10 3.75 -6.31 0.41
N HIS A 11 3.01 -7.42 0.44
CA HIS A 11 3.52 -8.78 0.47
C HIS A 11 3.37 -9.39 -0.92
N LEU A 12 4.39 -9.19 -1.76
CA LEU A 12 4.45 -9.80 -3.07
C LEU A 12 4.89 -11.27 -2.94
N LYS A 13 4.61 -12.09 -3.96
CA LYS A 13 5.13 -13.48 -4.03
C LYS A 13 6.66 -13.57 -3.94
N THR A 14 7.36 -12.50 -4.34
CA THR A 14 8.83 -12.41 -4.31
C THR A 14 9.37 -11.86 -2.99
N GLY A 15 8.49 -11.40 -2.08
CA GLY A 15 8.85 -10.89 -0.77
C GLY A 15 8.04 -9.66 -0.35
N SER A 16 8.17 -9.29 0.91
CA SER A 16 7.57 -8.07 1.43
C SER A 16 8.37 -6.84 0.99
N MET A 17 7.70 -5.84 0.41
CA MET A 17 8.30 -4.61 -0.05
C MET A 17 7.64 -3.39 0.61
N HIS A 18 8.46 -2.48 1.11
CA HIS A 18 7.98 -1.19 1.61
C HIS A 18 7.72 -0.25 0.42
N LEU A 19 6.47 0.21 0.27
CA LEU A 19 6.05 1.09 -0.83
C LEU A 19 6.16 2.57 -0.47
N GLY A 20 5.85 2.92 0.78
CA GLY A 20 6.00 4.28 1.29
C GLY A 20 5.29 4.50 2.62
N GLN A 21 4.87 5.74 2.86
CA GLN A 21 4.16 6.14 4.07
C GLN A 21 2.94 6.98 3.70
N VAL A 22 1.86 6.85 4.48
CA VAL A 22 0.64 7.69 4.38
C VAL A 22 0.37 8.39 5.70
N GLY A 23 -0.16 9.61 5.64
CA GLY A 23 -0.49 10.40 6.81
C GLY A 23 -1.99 10.36 7.06
N GLU A 24 -2.44 9.41 7.89
CA GLU A 24 -3.86 9.15 8.13
C GLU A 24 -4.18 9.08 9.61
N GLU A 25 -5.43 9.34 9.95
CA GLU A 25 -5.89 9.39 11.34
C GLU A 25 -6.09 8.00 11.96
N SER A 26 -6.41 6.99 11.14
CA SER A 26 -6.71 5.62 11.56
C SER A 26 -6.15 4.59 10.58
N GLU A 27 -5.97 3.35 11.04
CA GLU A 27 -5.46 2.24 10.22
C GLU A 27 -6.35 1.97 9.00
N GLU A 28 -7.66 2.02 9.18
CA GLU A 28 -8.64 1.79 8.10
C GLU A 28 -8.50 2.84 6.98
N PHE A 29 -8.31 4.10 7.36
CA PHE A 29 -8.03 5.20 6.44
C PHE A 29 -6.65 5.05 5.80
N ALA A 30 -5.63 4.68 6.58
CA ALA A 30 -4.28 4.37 6.09
C ALA A 30 -4.32 3.29 5.03
N ARG A 31 -5.08 2.21 5.25
CA ARG A 31 -5.22 1.09 4.31
C ARG A 31 -5.88 1.54 3.01
N SER A 32 -6.97 2.30 3.11
CA SER A 32 -7.68 2.82 1.94
C SER A 32 -6.84 3.84 1.15
N ALA A 33 -6.20 4.79 1.85
CA ALA A 33 -5.30 5.76 1.24
C ALA A 33 -4.07 5.10 0.62
N ALA A 34 -3.52 4.07 1.26
CA ALA A 34 -2.42 3.28 0.72
C ALA A 34 -2.83 2.57 -0.57
N LEU A 35 -3.99 1.91 -0.59
CA LEU A 35 -4.51 1.28 -1.81
C LEU A 35 -4.81 2.31 -2.90
N SER A 36 -5.34 3.48 -2.55
CA SER A 36 -5.61 4.53 -3.54
C SER A 36 -4.32 5.17 -4.08
N LYS A 37 -3.28 5.30 -3.25
CA LYS A 37 -2.02 5.96 -3.61
C LYS A 37 -1.01 5.03 -4.29
N PHE A 38 -0.96 3.77 -3.86
CA PHE A 38 0.00 2.76 -4.31
C PHE A 38 -0.65 1.58 -5.02
N GLY A 39 -1.98 1.53 -5.09
CA GLY A 39 -2.72 0.52 -5.83
C GLY A 39 -2.45 0.61 -7.32
N ILE A 40 -2.17 -0.54 -7.92
CA ILE A 40 -2.04 -0.67 -9.37
C ILE A 40 -3.38 -1.19 -9.89
N PRO A 41 -4.06 -0.44 -10.77
CA PRO A 41 -5.27 -0.94 -11.43
C PRO A 41 -4.93 -2.10 -12.34
N GLU A 42 -5.85 -3.06 -12.49
CA GLU A 42 -5.65 -4.28 -13.30
C GLU A 42 -5.28 -3.96 -14.78
N ASP A 43 -5.76 -2.84 -15.32
CA ASP A 43 -5.38 -2.34 -16.66
C ASP A 43 -3.87 -2.04 -16.80
N GLU A 44 -3.19 -1.69 -15.71
CA GLU A 44 -1.75 -1.42 -15.67
C GLU A 44 -0.94 -2.56 -15.03
N ASP A 45 -1.58 -3.69 -14.70
CA ASP A 45 -0.92 -4.92 -14.19
C ASP A 45 -0.14 -5.68 -15.28
N THR A 46 -0.25 -5.23 -16.53
CA THR A 46 0.51 -5.76 -17.67
C THR A 46 2.00 -5.50 -17.57
N ASP A 47 2.44 -4.62 -16.66
CA ASP A 47 3.85 -4.30 -16.45
C ASP A 47 4.41 -5.06 -15.23
N PRO A 48 5.10 -6.21 -15.41
CA PRO A 48 5.61 -7.04 -14.31
C PRO A 48 6.73 -6.36 -13.50
N ASN A 49 7.23 -5.21 -13.93
CA ASN A 49 8.21 -4.39 -13.19
C ASN A 49 7.57 -3.28 -12.36
N ARG A 50 6.25 -3.07 -12.46
CA ARG A 50 5.58 -1.99 -11.73
C ARG A 50 5.48 -2.35 -10.26
N ARG A 51 6.13 -1.55 -9.43
CA ARG A 51 6.13 -1.70 -7.97
C ARG A 51 4.88 -1.03 -7.40
N GLY A 52 3.97 -1.82 -6.82
CA GLY A 52 2.75 -1.33 -6.17
C GLY A 52 1.91 -2.46 -5.58
N ILE A 53 0.70 -2.12 -5.13
CA ILE A 53 -0.27 -3.05 -4.52
C ILE A 53 -1.22 -3.51 -5.61
N ARG A 54 -1.18 -4.78 -6.00
CA ARG A 54 -2.19 -5.36 -6.90
C ARG A 54 -3.45 -5.68 -6.11
N ALA A 55 -4.58 -5.80 -6.79
CA ALA A 55 -5.84 -6.21 -6.15
C ALA A 55 -5.76 -7.58 -5.45
N ASP A 56 -4.84 -8.45 -5.91
CA ASP A 56 -4.59 -9.79 -5.35
C ASP A 56 -3.43 -9.80 -4.32
N ASP A 57 -2.68 -8.70 -4.19
CA ASP A 57 -1.57 -8.63 -3.23
C ASP A 57 -2.08 -8.31 -1.82
N ASP A 58 -1.58 -9.08 -0.86
CA ASP A 58 -1.80 -8.78 0.55
C ASP A 58 -0.89 -7.61 0.96
N PHE A 59 -1.43 -6.63 1.67
CA PHE A 59 -0.64 -5.49 2.16
C PHE A 59 -1.10 -5.08 3.55
N ASP A 60 -0.14 -4.58 4.32
CA ASP A 60 -0.32 -4.17 5.70
C ASP A 60 0.10 -2.70 5.86
N VAL A 61 -0.62 -2.02 6.76
CA VAL A 61 -0.30 -0.66 7.17
C VAL A 61 0.00 -0.65 8.66
N SER A 62 1.24 -0.29 9.01
CA SER A 62 1.69 -0.24 10.40
C SER A 62 2.10 1.19 10.77
N PRO A 63 1.90 1.63 12.02
CA PRO A 63 2.34 2.96 12.45
C PRO A 63 3.86 3.11 12.27
N ALA A 64 4.30 4.32 11.89
CA ALA A 64 5.70 4.66 11.68
C ALA A 64 6.50 4.88 12.96
#